data_AF-A0A962SS76-F1
#
_entry.id   AF-A0A962SS76-F1
#
_cell.length_a   1.000
_cell.length_b   1.000
_cell.length_c   1.000
_cell.angle_alpha   90.00
_cell.angle_beta   90.00
_cell.angle_gamma   90.00
#
_symmetry.space_group_name_H-M   'P 1'
#
loop_
_entity.id
_entity.type
_entity.pdbx_description
1 polymer ?
#
loop_
_entity_poly.entity_id
_entity_poly.type
_entity_poly.pdbx_seq_one_letter_code
_entity_poly.pdbx_strand_id
1 'polypeptide(L)' 'LGLDTDVGIWKYFRRHWPSWFPRLGSRTTFAQQAANLWVVKQRFHPLGIFINRQVGRPDLQLESLIA' A
#
# COMPACT_ATOMS: atom_id res chain seq x y z
N LEU A 1 16.88 -3.89 -9.65
CA LEU A 1 17.21 -3.81 -8.20
C LEU A 1 16.37 -4.78 -7.33
N GLY A 2 15.53 -5.66 -7.92
CA GLY A 2 14.77 -6.68 -7.19
C GLY A 2 13.77 -6.15 -6.17
N LEU A 3 13.42 -4.85 -6.28
CA LEU A 3 12.48 -4.15 -5.40
C LEU A 3 11.04 -4.61 -5.63
N ASP A 4 10.80 -5.44 -6.63
CA ASP A 4 9.49 -6.00 -6.98
C ASP A 4 9.16 -7.23 -6.09
N THR A 5 10.12 -7.65 -5.26
CA THR A 5 9.97 -8.72 -4.28
C THR A 5 9.75 -8.15 -2.90
N ASP A 6 8.96 -8.84 -2.08
CA ASP A 6 8.78 -8.53 -0.66
C ASP A 6 10.12 -8.38 0.08
N VAL A 7 11.12 -9.19 -0.29
CA VAL A 7 12.50 -9.12 0.22
C VAL A 7 13.16 -7.79 -0.15
N GLY A 8 13.05 -7.37 -1.41
CA GLY A 8 13.64 -6.13 -1.91
C GLY A 8 13.02 -4.91 -1.25
N ILE A 9 11.68 -4.85 -1.19
CA ILE A 9 10.94 -3.77 -0.53
C ILE A 9 11.32 -3.69 0.95
N TRP A 10 11.30 -4.83 1.67
CA TRP A 10 11.64 -4.83 3.10
C TRP A 10 13.08 -4.37 3.35
N LYS A 11 14.04 -4.83 2.54
CA LYS A 11 15.45 -4.38 2.64
C LYS A 11 15.59 -2.89 2.38
N TYR A 12 14.86 -2.35 1.40
CA TYR A 12 14.87 -0.93 1.06
C TYR A 12 14.32 -0.09 2.23
N PHE A 13 13.14 -0.42 2.74
CA PHE A 13 12.53 0.28 3.88
C PHE A 13 13.43 0.26 5.11
N ARG A 14 14.01 -0.91 5.41
CA ARG A 14 14.92 -1.07 6.55
C ARG A 14 16.18 -0.20 6.41
N ARG A 15 16.70 -0.03 5.19
CA ARG A 15 17.93 0.71 4.93
C ARG A 15 17.70 2.21 4.87
N HIS A 16 16.65 2.64 4.18
CA HIS A 16 16.48 4.04 3.83
C HIS A 16 15.57 4.78 4.81
N TRP A 17 14.58 4.10 5.42
CA TRP A 17 13.57 4.75 6.25
C TRP A 17 13.56 4.28 7.73
N PRO A 18 14.70 4.01 8.38
CA PRO A 18 14.70 3.55 9.77
C PRO A 18 14.21 4.61 10.76
N SER A 19 14.34 5.91 10.47
CA SER A 19 13.83 6.98 11.32
C SER A 19 12.29 7.05 11.33
N TRP A 20 11.66 6.64 10.24
CA TRP A 20 10.20 6.60 10.10
C TRP A 20 9.61 5.28 10.58
N PHE A 21 10.38 4.20 10.47
CA PHE A 21 9.97 2.85 10.89
C PHE A 21 10.99 2.24 11.87
N PRO A 22 11.21 2.85 13.06
CA PRO A 22 12.24 2.40 14.00
C PRO A 22 11.99 1.00 14.55
N ARG A 23 10.75 0.51 14.44
CA ARG A 23 10.32 -0.83 14.87
C ARG A 23 9.88 -1.70 13.69
N LEU A 24 10.48 -1.49 12.51
CA LEU A 24 10.21 -2.31 11.33
C LEU A 24 10.51 -3.78 11.67
N GLY A 25 9.44 -4.60 11.73
CA GLY A 25 9.50 -5.97 12.19
C GLY A 25 10.24 -6.91 11.23
N SER A 26 10.06 -8.22 11.45
CA SER A 26 10.56 -9.24 10.53
C SER A 26 9.96 -9.05 9.13
N ARG A 27 10.64 -9.55 8.09
CA ARG A 27 10.10 -9.54 6.72
C ARG A 27 8.70 -10.14 6.65
N THR A 28 8.47 -11.26 7.34
CA THR A 28 7.16 -11.93 7.36
C THR A 28 6.08 -11.04 7.96
N THR A 29 6.36 -10.38 9.09
CA THR A 29 5.42 -9.44 9.71
C THR A 29 5.14 -8.25 8.79
N PHE A 30 6.17 -7.72 8.13
CA PHE A 30 6.02 -6.64 7.16
C PHE A 30 5.15 -7.05 5.96
N ALA A 31 5.41 -8.21 5.37
CA ALA A 31 4.62 -8.73 4.26
C ALA A 31 3.15 -8.99 4.67
N GLN A 32 2.93 -9.52 5.87
CA GLN A 32 1.58 -9.71 6.42
C GLN A 32 0.86 -8.37 6.62
N GLN A 33 1.55 -7.35 7.14
CA GLN A 33 0.98 -6.00 7.28
C GLN A 33 0.67 -5.37 5.93
N ALA A 34 1.53 -5.53 4.93
CA ALA A 34 1.30 -5.06 3.57
C ALA A 34 0.07 -5.75 2.94
N ALA A 35 -0.08 -7.06 3.13
CA ALA A 35 -1.25 -7.80 2.67
C ALA A 35 -2.54 -7.33 3.37
N ASN A 36 -2.50 -7.14 4.69
CA ASN A 36 -3.64 -6.61 5.45
C ASN A 36 -4.02 -5.19 4.97
N LEU A 37 -3.03 -4.34 4.70
CA LEU A 37 -3.26 -2.99 4.17
C LEU A 37 -3.90 -3.02 2.77
N TRP A 38 -3.48 -3.95 1.92
CA TRP A 38 -4.10 -4.16 0.61
C TRP A 38 -5.59 -4.56 0.74
N VAL A 39 -5.92 -5.48 1.66
CA VAL A 39 -7.32 -5.87 1.93
C VAL A 39 -8.14 -4.67 2.42
N VAL A 40 -7.58 -3.88 3.35
CA VAL A 40 -8.23 -2.67 3.85
C VAL A 40 -8.49 -1.69 2.69
N LYS A 41 -7.49 -1.42 1.87
CA LYS A 41 -7.61 -0.57 0.68
C LYS A 41 -8.72 -1.04 -0.26
N GLN A 42 -8.82 -2.34 -0.53
CA GLN A 42 -9.90 -2.89 -1.35
C GLN A 42 -11.28 -2.67 -0.73
N ARG A 43 -11.39 -2.79 0.60
CA ARG A 43 -12.67 -2.62 1.30
C ARG A 43 -13.15 -1.17 1.32
N PHE A 44 -12.22 -0.22 1.33
CA PHE A 44 -12.53 1.21 1.26
C PHE A 44 -12.73 1.72 -0.17
N HIS A 45 -12.24 1.00 -1.18
CA HIS A 45 -12.35 1.43 -2.58
C HIS A 45 -13.81 1.65 -3.06
N PRO A 46 -14.77 0.74 -2.80
CA PRO A 46 -16.19 0.97 -3.14
C PRO A 46 -16.79 2.18 -2.44
N LEU A 47 -16.37 2.46 -1.19
CA LEU A 47 -16.83 3.63 -0.45
C LEU A 47 -16.33 4.93 -1.11
N GLY A 48 -15.07 4.94 -1.57
CA GLY A 48 -14.51 6.07 -2.32
C GLY A 48 -15.26 6.35 -3.62
N ILE A 49 -15.57 5.31 -4.40
CA ILE A 49 -16.42 5.40 -5.60
C ILE A 49 -17.80 5.95 -5.26
N PHE A 50 -18.44 5.40 -4.22
CA PHE A 50 -19.76 5.84 -3.80
C PHE A 50 -19.79 7.33 -3.45
N ILE A 51 -18.82 7.79 -2.64
CA ILE A 51 -18.72 9.21 -2.24
C ILE A 51 -18.46 10.09 -3.47
N ASN A 52 -17.53 9.71 -4.35
CA ASN A 52 -17.22 10.49 -5.56
C ASN A 52 -18.45 10.67 -6.45
N ARG A 53 -19.25 9.61 -6.61
CA ARG A 53 -20.51 9.67 -7.37
C ARG A 53 -21.52 10.65 -6.76
N GLN A 54 -21.63 10.71 -5.42
CA GLN A 54 -22.54 11.67 -4.75
C GLN A 54 -22.14 13.13 -4.97
N VAL A 55 -20.85 13.40 -5.15
CA VAL A 55 -20.33 14.77 -5.37
C VAL A 55 -20.05 15.10 -6.84
N GLY A 56 -20.50 14.24 -7.77
CA GLY A 56 -20.33 14.45 -9.22
C GLY A 56 -18.88 14.39 -9.70
N ARG A 57 -17.97 13.79 -8.91
CA ARG A 57 -16.56 13.63 -9.27
C ARG A 57 -16.33 12.30 -9.99
N PRO A 58 -15.38 12.24 -10.94
CA PRO A 58 -15.03 10.99 -11.60
C PRO A 58 -14.42 10.00 -10.61
N ASP A 59 -14.62 8.71 -10.89
CA ASP A 59 -14.05 7.63 -10.10
C ASP A 59 -12.52 7.69 -10.14
N LEU A 60 -11.88 7.47 -8.99
CA LEU A 60 -10.42 7.37 -8.92
C LEU A 60 -10.00 6.09 -9.65
N GLN A 61 -9.44 6.21 -10.85
CA GLN A 61 -8.85 5.08 -11.57
C GLN A 61 -7.55 4.69 -10.91
N LEU A 62 -7.65 3.82 -9.91
CA LEU A 62 -6.48 3.45 -9.13
C LEU A 62 -5.45 2.62 -9.93
N GLU A 63 -5.91 1.97 -11.00
CA GLU A 63 -5.09 1.17 -11.91
C GLU A 63 -4.18 2.02 -12.81
N SER A 64 -4.53 3.28 -13.10
CA SER A 64 -3.69 4.17 -13.92
C SER A 64 -2.55 4.82 -13.14
N LEU A 65 -2.55 4.70 -11.81
CA LEU A 65 -1.52 5.24 -10.92
C LEU A 65 -0.37 4.26 -10.65
N ILE A 66 -0.47 3.03 -11.15
CA ILE A 66 0.51 1.94 -10.93
C ILE A 66 1.25 1.59 -12.24
N ALA A 67 0.90 2.24 -13.37
CA ALA A 67 1.52 2.05 -14.69
C ALA A 67 2.66 3.03 -14.97
#